data_AF-A0A968Y067-F1
#
_entry.id   AF-A0A968Y067-F1
#
_cell.length_a   1.000
_cell.length_b   1.000
_cell.length_c   1.000
_cell.angle_alpha   90.00
_cell.angle_beta   90.00
_cell.angle_gamma   90.00
#
_symmetry.space_group_name_H-M   'P 1'
#
loop_
_entity.id
_entity.type
_entity.pdbx_description
1 polymer ?
#
loop_
_entity_poly.entity_id
_entity_poly.type
_entity_poly.pdbx_seq_one_letter_code
_entity_poly.pdbx_strand_id
1 'polypeptide(L)'
;MISPSPLQSLAPHPCRLLDWGLVPYSKAWEVQQQLVQERRDNPDLPDVLILLEHPPVYTLGLGSKLEFLKFDSQRPEPELHRV
;
A
#
# COMPACT_ATOMS: atom_id res chain seq x y z
N MET A 1 -2.02 20.44 -34.17
CA MET A 1 -1.79 19.02 -34.48
C MET A 1 -1.16 18.39 -33.24
N ILE A 2 -1.94 17.63 -32.47
CA ILE A 2 -1.44 16.90 -31.31
C ILE A 2 -0.85 15.62 -31.87
N SER A 3 0.47 15.54 -31.98
CA SER A 3 1.13 14.30 -32.40
C SER A 3 0.83 13.23 -31.35
N PRO A 4 0.28 12.07 -31.73
CA PRO A 4 0.10 10.98 -30.78
C PRO A 4 1.50 10.57 -30.29
N SER A 5 1.70 10.61 -28.97
CA SER A 5 2.89 10.04 -28.35
C SER A 5 3.01 8.58 -28.79
N PRO A 6 4.23 8.09 -29.07
CA PRO A 6 4.42 6.72 -29.54
C PRO A 6 3.78 5.76 -28.54
N LEU A 7 2.97 4.84 -29.06
CA LEU A 7 2.42 3.71 -28.30
C LEU A 7 3.55 3.13 -27.46
N GLN A 8 3.47 3.34 -26.14
CA GLN A 8 4.42 2.78 -25.20
C GLN A 8 4.47 1.26 -25.42
N SER A 9 5.70 0.75 -25.47
CA SER A 9 6.08 -0.65 -25.64
C SER A 9 5.06 -1.63 -25.04
N LEU A 10 4.55 -2.53 -25.88
CA LEU A 10 3.71 -3.68 -25.49
C LEU A 10 4.50 -4.77 -24.72
N ALA A 11 5.76 -4.51 -24.36
CA ALA A 11 6.53 -5.43 -23.54
C ALA A 11 5.98 -5.42 -22.10
N PRO A 12 5.82 -6.60 -21.47
CA PRO A 12 5.38 -6.67 -20.09
C PRO A 12 6.36 -5.90 -19.20
N HIS A 13 5.82 -4.96 -18.41
CA HIS A 13 6.63 -4.30 -17.38
C HIS A 13 6.95 -5.32 -16.29
N PRO A 14 8.22 -5.46 -15.89
CA PRO A 14 8.61 -6.40 -14.85
C PRO A 14 7.96 -6.03 -13.51
N CYS A 15 7.43 -7.04 -12.81
CA CYS A 15 6.88 -6.89 -11.46
C CYS A 15 7.64 -7.78 -10.48
N ARG A 16 8.17 -7.19 -9.42
CA ARG A 16 8.86 -7.89 -8.33
C ARG A 16 7.85 -8.37 -7.30
N LEU A 17 7.84 -9.68 -7.04
CA LEU A 17 7.08 -10.26 -5.94
C LEU A 17 7.92 -10.26 -4.66
N LEU A 18 7.37 -9.69 -3.59
CA LEU A 18 7.92 -9.73 -2.24
C LEU A 18 6.95 -10.51 -1.35
N ASP A 19 7.42 -11.59 -0.74
CA ASP A 19 6.64 -12.37 0.24
C ASP A 19 7.23 -12.12 1.64
N TRP A 20 6.49 -11.39 2.47
CA TRP A 20 6.97 -10.95 3.79
C TRP A 20 6.39 -11.74 4.97
N GLY A 21 5.44 -12.66 4.73
CA GLY A 21 4.73 -13.34 5.81
C GLY A 21 4.02 -12.37 6.76
N LEU A 22 4.09 -12.62 8.08
CA LEU A 22 3.40 -11.82 9.09
C LEU A 22 4.18 -10.54 9.46
N VAL A 23 3.60 -9.37 9.22
CA VAL A 23 4.24 -8.05 9.44
C VAL A 23 3.29 -7.09 10.16
N PRO A 24 3.73 -6.30 11.16
CA PRO A 24 2.91 -5.21 11.73
C PRO A 24 2.48 -4.19 10.67
N TYR A 25 1.24 -3.72 10.74
CA TYR A 25 0.66 -2.82 9.73
C TYR A 25 1.50 -1.56 9.51
N SER A 26 1.87 -0.88 10.60
CA SER A 26 2.66 0.36 10.56
C SER A 26 4.00 0.20 9.85
N LYS A 27 4.65 -0.95 10.03
CA LYS A 27 5.93 -1.26 9.37
C LYS A 27 5.76 -1.55 7.88
N ALA A 28 4.74 -2.32 7.51
CA ALA A 28 4.44 -2.52 6.10
C ALA A 28 4.10 -1.20 5.40
N TRP A 29 3.31 -0.32 6.04
CA TRP A 29 2.90 0.96 5.50
C TRP A 29 4.06 1.96 5.34
N GLU A 30 5.02 1.97 6.29
CA GLU A 30 6.26 2.75 6.17
C GLU A 30 7.04 2.37 4.91
N VAL A 31 7.25 1.06 4.68
CA VAL A 31 7.97 0.58 3.49
C VAL A 31 7.18 0.81 2.21
N GLN A 32 5.85 0.63 2.22
CA GLN A 32 5.00 0.93 1.05
C GLN A 32 5.13 2.39 0.62
N GLN A 33 5.14 3.34 1.58
CA GLN A 33 5.34 4.76 1.26
C GLN A 33 6.72 5.02 0.66
N GLN A 34 7.77 4.39 1.18
CA GLN A 34 9.12 4.48 0.62
C GLN A 34 9.18 3.98 -0.82
N LEU A 35 8.62 2.79 -1.09
CA LEU A 35 8.57 2.22 -2.44
C LEU A 35 7.79 3.10 -3.43
N VAL A 36 6.71 3.74 -2.98
CA VAL A 36 5.96 4.71 -3.80
C VAL A 36 6.82 5.94 -4.14
N GLN A 37 7.59 6.46 -3.17
CA GLN A 37 8.49 7.58 -3.43
C GLN A 37 9.61 7.18 -4.41
N GLU A 38 10.26 6.04 -4.17
CA GLU A 38 11.29 5.50 -5.06
C GLU A 38 10.80 5.36 -6.51
N ARG A 39 9.57 4.83 -6.69
CA ARG A 39 8.95 4.67 -8.02
C ARG A 39 8.58 5.99 -8.70
N ARG A 40 8.28 7.03 -7.92
CA ARG A 40 8.03 8.39 -8.43
C ARG A 40 9.34 9.06 -8.86
N ASP A 41 10.39 8.88 -8.08
CA ASP A 41 11.72 9.45 -8.35
C ASP A 41 12.44 8.72 -9.49
N ASN A 42 12.16 7.42 -9.68
CA ASN A 42 12.71 6.61 -10.75
C ASN A 42 11.60 5.84 -11.51
N PRO A 43 11.10 6.42 -12.63
CA PRO A 43 10.01 5.83 -13.39
C PRO A 43 10.29 4.48 -14.07
N ASP A 44 11.56 4.09 -14.17
CA ASP A 44 12.00 2.85 -14.82
C ASP A 44 12.08 1.67 -13.85
N LEU A 45 11.83 1.89 -12.54
CA LEU A 45 11.77 0.80 -11.58
C LEU A 45 10.65 -0.19 -11.91
N PRO A 46 10.89 -1.50 -11.69
CA PRO A 46 9.84 -2.50 -11.82
C PRO A 46 8.70 -2.21 -10.85
N ASP A 47 7.49 -2.63 -11.21
CA ASP A 47 6.38 -2.64 -10.27
C ASP A 47 6.70 -3.60 -9.11
N VAL A 48 6.02 -3.42 -7.97
CA VAL A 48 6.20 -4.26 -6.79
C VAL A 48 4.85 -4.77 -6.32
N LEU A 49 4.74 -6.09 -6.17
CA LEU A 49 3.64 -6.78 -5.51
C LEU A 49 4.14 -7.33 -4.18
N ILE A 50 3.51 -6.92 -3.08
CA ILE A 50 3.82 -7.40 -1.74
C ILE A 50 2.70 -8.35 -1.30
N LEU A 51 3.06 -9.57 -0.90
CA LEU A 51 2.21 -10.52 -0.21
C LEU A 51 2.64 -10.58 1.26
N LEU A 52 1.67 -10.46 2.16
CA LEU A 52 1.89 -10.47 3.60
C LEU A 52 0.59 -10.78 4.35
N GLU A 53 0.74 -11.00 5.65
CA GLU A 53 -0.33 -11.05 6.64
C GLU A 53 -0.07 -9.98 7.71
N HIS A 54 -1.12 -9.50 8.38
CA HIS A 54 -0.98 -8.61 9.52
C HIS A 54 -1.46 -9.31 10.81
N PRO A 55 -0.84 -9.01 11.97
CA PRO A 55 -1.53 -9.19 13.24
C PRO A 55 -2.89 -8.49 13.22
N PRO A 56 -3.85 -8.87 14.10
CA PRO A 56 -5.16 -8.22 14.15
C PRO A 56 -5.03 -6.69 14.19
N VAL A 57 -5.66 -6.02 13.23
CA VAL A 57 -5.58 -4.56 13.03
C VAL A 57 -6.86 -4.05 12.38
N TYR A 58 -7.31 -2.87 12.77
CA TYR A 58 -8.33 -2.10 12.09
C TYR A 58 -7.71 -0.92 11.32
N THR A 59 -8.17 -0.70 10.10
CA THR A 59 -7.74 0.44 9.28
C THR A 59 -8.94 1.27 8.85
N LEU A 60 -8.81 2.57 9.01
CA LEU A 60 -9.82 3.58 8.71
C LEU A 60 -9.37 4.38 7.49
N GLY A 61 -9.86 4.00 6.30
CA GLY A 61 -9.60 4.74 5.06
C GLY A 61 -10.40 6.05 4.96
N LEU A 62 -10.23 6.78 3.85
CA LEU A 62 -10.78 8.13 3.66
C LEU A 62 -12.28 8.29 3.98
N GLY A 63 -13.12 7.32 3.59
CA GLY A 63 -14.57 7.36 3.82
C GLY A 63 -15.02 6.82 5.19
N SER A 64 -14.08 6.43 6.05
CA SER A 64 -14.40 5.75 7.31
C SER A 64 -14.62 6.72 8.47
N LYS A 65 -15.58 6.36 9.32
CA LYS A 65 -15.95 7.11 10.52
C LYS A 65 -15.76 6.25 11.76
N LEU A 66 -15.53 6.90 12.90
CA LEU A 66 -15.39 6.21 14.19
C LEU A 66 -16.67 5.46 14.58
N GLU A 67 -17.84 5.90 14.11
CA GLU A 67 -19.13 5.23 14.33
C GLU A 67 -19.21 3.80 13.75
N PHE A 68 -18.29 3.44 12.83
CA PHE A 68 -18.22 2.08 12.29
C PHE A 68 -17.48 1.10 13.21
N LEU A 69 -16.76 1.61 14.23
CA LEU A 69 -16.10 0.77 15.22
C LEU A 69 -17.15 0.17 16.15
N LYS A 70 -17.14 -1.17 16.26
CA LYS A 70 -18.05 -1.93 17.12
C LYS A 70 -17.45 -2.26 18.49
N PHE A 71 -16.35 -1.60 18.84
CA PHE A 71 -15.62 -1.76 20.08
C PHE A 71 -15.26 -0.40 20.67
N ASP A 72 -14.93 -0.37 21.95
CA ASP A 72 -14.52 0.86 22.62
C ASP A 72 -13.15 1.32 22.08
N SER A 73 -13.15 2.39 21.29
CA SER A 73 -11.93 3.03 20.77
C SER A 73 -10.97 3.54 21.86
N GLN A 74 -11.41 3.65 23.12
CA GLN A 74 -10.58 4.01 24.28
C GLN A 74 -9.89 2.78 24.93
N ARG A 75 -10.23 1.55 24.50
CA ARG A 75 -9.61 0.28 24.91
C ARG A 75 -9.22 -0.51 23.66
N PRO A 76 -8.03 -0.29 23.08
CA PRO A 76 -7.71 -0.83 21.78
C PRO A 76 -7.23 -2.28 21.92
N GLU A 77 -8.16 -3.22 21.87
CA GLU A 77 -7.85 -4.52 21.28
C GLU A 77 -8.62 -4.57 19.98
N PRO A 78 -7.99 -4.55 18.78
CA PRO A 78 -6.59 -4.44 18.32
C PRO A 78 -6.11 -3.02 17.89
N GLU A 79 -4.89 -2.92 17.31
CA GLU A 79 -4.30 -1.69 16.73
C GLU A 79 -5.25 -1.01 15.72
N LEU A 80 -5.34 0.32 15.76
CA LEU A 80 -6.24 1.11 14.92
C LEU A 80 -5.45 2.22 14.19
N HIS A 81 -5.47 2.19 12.85
CA HIS A 81 -4.81 3.19 12.00
C HIS A 81 -5.81 3.99 11.18
N ARG A 82 -5.53 5.28 10.97
CA ARG A 82 -6.19 6.09 9.94
C ARG A 82 -5.22 6.33 8.79
N VAL A 83 -5.67 6.01 7.59
CA VAL A 83 -4.86 5.90 6.36
C VAL A 83 -5.32 6.93 5.35
#